data_AF-A0A1Q1FW74-F1
#
_entry.id   AF-A0A1Q1FW74-F1
#
_cell.length_a   1.000
_cell.length_b   1.000
_cell.length_c   1.000
_cell.angle_alpha   90.00
_cell.angle_beta   90.00
_cell.angle_gamma   90.00
#
_symmetry.space_group_name_H-M   'P 1'
#
loop_
_entity.id
_entity.type
_entity.pdbx_description
1 polymer ?
#
loop_
_entity_poly.entity_id
_entity_poly.type
_entity_poly.pdbx_seq_one_letter_code
_entity_poly.pdbx_strand_id
1 'polypeptide(L)'
;MSSLSEKMEHKQVRYRAFLERRFYSYRGWQSFNYYRDLYLKLFDETSNGLIQFLLLDDSFFESEQAVLKLLDSFLDQLVRAYDLKFHEDFEKKVYFEEYPLGISEVN
;
A
#
# COMPACT_ATOMS: atom_id res chain seq x y z
N MET A 1 22.92 17.11 -2.80
CA MET A 1 22.43 15.81 -3.30
C MET A 1 21.63 15.18 -2.17
N SER A 2 20.42 14.67 -2.45
CA SER A 2 19.62 13.98 -1.43
C SER A 2 20.29 12.70 -0.97
N SER A 3 20.13 12.32 0.29
CA SER A 3 20.66 11.07 0.84
C SER A 3 19.94 9.86 0.23
N LEU A 4 20.54 8.66 0.35
CA LEU A 4 19.88 7.42 -0.09
C LEU A 4 18.55 7.22 0.65
N SER A 5 18.51 7.44 1.96
CA SER A 5 17.28 7.35 2.77
C SER A 5 16.18 8.26 2.22
N GLU A 6 16.49 9.53 1.97
CA GLU A 6 15.53 10.50 1.43
C GLU A 6 14.99 10.06 0.06
N LYS A 7 15.84 9.50 -0.81
CA LYS A 7 15.43 8.98 -2.12
C LYS A 7 14.51 7.78 -2.00
N MET A 8 14.77 6.89 -1.04
CA MET A 8 13.97 5.69 -0.79
C MET A 8 12.60 6.06 -0.19
N GLU A 9 12.56 6.94 0.81
CA GLU A 9 11.34 7.48 1.40
C GLU A 9 10.47 8.19 0.35
N HIS A 10 11.08 9.02 -0.51
CA HIS A 10 10.35 9.72 -1.56
C HIS A 10 9.71 8.75 -2.57
N LYS A 11 10.38 7.65 -2.89
CA LYS A 11 9.80 6.57 -3.72
C LYS A 11 8.63 5.92 -3.01
N GLN A 12 8.81 5.49 -1.76
CA GLN A 12 7.76 4.87 -0.96
C GLN A 12 6.49 5.75 -0.93
N VAL A 13 6.62 7.04 -0.63
CA VAL A 13 5.51 8.00 -0.60
C VAL A 13 4.78 8.06 -1.95
N ARG A 14 5.51 8.05 -3.07
CA ARG A 14 4.91 8.06 -4.41
C ARG A 14 4.12 6.80 -4.70
N TYR A 15 4.67 5.62 -4.39
CA TYR A 15 3.98 4.34 -4.60
C TYR A 15 2.77 4.20 -3.66
N ARG A 16 2.89 4.64 -2.41
CA ARG A 16 1.78 4.69 -1.45
C ARG A 16 0.62 5.53 -1.98
N ALA A 17 0.92 6.74 -2.45
CA ALA A 17 -0.09 7.64 -3.03
C ALA A 17 -0.72 7.05 -4.30
N PHE A 18 0.06 6.32 -5.11
CA PHE A 18 -0.45 5.63 -6.29
C PHE A 18 -1.43 4.50 -5.90
N LEU A 19 -1.07 3.66 -4.93
CA LEU A 19 -1.95 2.60 -4.41
C LEU A 19 -3.25 3.18 -3.85
N GLU A 20 -3.13 4.22 -3.02
CA GLU A 20 -4.28 4.91 -2.45
C GLU A 20 -5.25 5.43 -3.52
N ARG A 21 -4.73 6.02 -4.61
CA ARG A 21 -5.54 6.45 -5.76
C ARG A 21 -6.28 5.30 -6.43
N ARG A 22 -5.69 4.10 -6.51
CA ARG A 22 -6.35 2.93 -7.09
C ARG A 22 -7.54 2.47 -6.24
N PHE A 23 -7.39 2.47 -4.92
CA PHE A 23 -8.46 2.10 -4.00
C PHE A 23 -9.69 3.00 -4.12
N TYR A 24 -9.54 4.29 -4.45
CA TYR A 24 -10.69 5.21 -4.59
C TYR A 24 -11.76 4.77 -5.60
N SER A 25 -11.45 3.84 -6.52
CA SER A 25 -12.43 3.20 -7.40
C SER A 25 -13.52 2.44 -6.61
N TYR A 26 -13.21 1.98 -5.40
CA TYR A 26 -14.08 1.18 -4.54
C TYR A 26 -14.77 1.98 -3.43
N ARG A 27 -14.72 3.32 -3.47
CA ARG A 27 -15.25 4.19 -2.39
C ARG A 27 -16.73 3.99 -2.04
N GLY A 28 -17.51 3.36 -2.91
CA GLY A 28 -18.91 3.02 -2.68
C GLY A 28 -19.11 1.71 -1.90
N TRP A 29 -18.06 0.95 -1.65
CA TRP A 29 -18.12 -0.27 -0.85
C TRP A 29 -18.25 0.07 0.63
N GLN A 30 -19.21 -0.56 1.31
CA GLN A 30 -19.50 -0.33 2.73
C GLN A 30 -18.27 -0.51 3.63
N SER A 31 -17.45 -1.52 3.37
CA SER A 31 -16.24 -1.82 4.15
C SER A 31 -14.98 -1.12 3.61
N PHE A 32 -15.14 -0.17 2.67
CA PHE A 32 -14.04 0.51 1.98
C PHE A 32 -13.02 1.11 2.94
N ASN A 33 -13.45 1.91 3.92
CA ASN A 33 -12.53 2.63 4.80
C ASN A 33 -11.64 1.68 5.59
N TYR A 34 -12.22 0.60 6.13
CA TYR A 34 -11.48 -0.42 6.85
C TYR A 34 -10.40 -1.07 5.97
N TYR A 35 -10.79 -1.58 4.80
CA TYR A 35 -9.85 -2.27 3.92
C TYR A 35 -8.80 -1.32 3.35
N ARG A 36 -9.17 -0.07 3.04
CA ARG A 36 -8.23 0.96 2.58
C ARG A 36 -7.15 1.16 3.63
N ASP A 37 -7.55 1.37 4.87
CA ASP A 37 -6.61 1.64 5.95
C ASP A 37 -5.75 0.42 6.26
N LEU A 38 -6.33 -0.79 6.25
CA LEU A 38 -5.62 -2.05 6.42
C LEU A 38 -4.52 -2.22 5.36
N TYR A 39 -4.87 -2.11 4.07
CA TYR A 39 -3.91 -2.36 3.00
C TYR A 39 -2.86 -1.25 2.87
N LEU A 40 -3.20 0.01 3.16
CA LEU A 40 -2.21 1.09 3.21
C LEU A 40 -1.25 0.91 4.40
N LYS A 41 -1.75 0.46 5.56
CA LYS A 41 -0.89 0.15 6.71
C LYS A 41 0.05 -1.02 6.41
N LEU A 42 -0.45 -2.10 5.79
CA LEU A 42 0.38 -3.22 5.37
C LEU A 42 1.44 -2.80 4.34
N PHE A 43 1.09 -1.90 3.42
CA PHE A 43 2.06 -1.29 2.51
C PHE A 43 3.16 -0.55 3.26
N ASP A 44 2.80 0.34 4.18
CA ASP A 44 3.74 1.14 4.95
C ASP A 44 4.67 0.25 5.78
N GLU A 45 4.13 -0.72 6.53
CA GLU A 45 4.91 -1.66 7.35
C GLU A 45 5.87 -2.52 6.51
N THR A 46 5.37 -3.08 5.41
CA THR A 46 6.15 -3.98 4.54
C THR A 46 7.29 -3.22 3.84
N SER A 47 6.99 -2.04 3.31
CA SER A 47 8.00 -1.21 2.63
C SER A 47 9.02 -0.61 3.61
N ASN A 48 8.59 -0.19 4.81
CA ASN A 48 9.51 0.26 5.85
C ASN A 48 10.48 -0.85 6.27
N GLY A 49 10.00 -2.08 6.42
CA GLY A 49 10.84 -3.23 6.74
C GLY A 49 11.97 -3.44 5.74
N LEU A 50 11.66 -3.37 4.43
CA LEU A 50 12.69 -3.46 3.39
C LEU A 50 13.64 -2.27 3.41
N ILE A 51 13.14 -1.04 3.54
CA ILE A 51 13.99 0.17 3.57
C ILE A 51 14.98 0.08 4.73
N GLN A 52 14.52 -0.27 5.93
CA GLN A 52 15.39 -0.45 7.09
C GLN A 52 16.43 -1.56 6.86
N PHE A 53 16.02 -2.69 6.28
CA PHE A 53 16.95 -3.77 5.94
C PHE A 53 18.05 -3.30 4.99
N LEU A 54 17.68 -2.59 3.91
CA LEU A 54 18.62 -2.07 2.92
C LEU A 54 19.55 -0.98 3.47
N LEU A 55 19.10 -0.21 4.48
CA LEU A 55 19.92 0.82 5.13
C LEU A 55 20.88 0.25 6.19
N LEU A 56 20.62 -0.95 6.71
CA LEU A 56 21.46 -1.61 7.73
C LEU A 56 22.63 -2.40 7.16
N ASP A 57 22.54 -2.83 5.90
CA ASP A 57 23.52 -3.72 5.31
C ASP A 57 24.54 -2.94 4.48
N ASP A 58 25.70 -2.69 5.10
CA ASP A 58 26.86 -2.01 4.52
C ASP A 58 27.34 -2.63 3.18
N SER A 59 26.98 -3.89 2.88
CA SER A 59 27.37 -4.57 1.65
C SER A 59 26.54 -4.18 0.42
N PHE A 60 25.29 -3.69 0.59
CA PHE A 60 24.46 -3.24 -0.53
C PHE A 60 24.91 -1.90 -1.12
N PHE A 61 25.77 -1.16 -0.41
CA PHE A 61 26.16 0.22 -0.76
C PHE A 61 27.19 0.33 -1.89
N GLU A 62 27.62 -0.78 -2.51
CA GLU A 62 28.50 -0.69 -3.70
C GLU A 62 27.85 0.05 -4.87
N SER A 63 26.51 0.12 -4.92
CA SER A 63 25.78 0.90 -5.92
C SER A 63 24.43 1.43 -5.43
N GLU A 64 24.37 2.73 -5.14
CA GLU A 64 23.12 3.44 -4.82
C GLU A 64 22.01 3.18 -5.86
N GLN A 65 22.39 3.15 -7.14
CA GLN A 65 21.44 2.94 -8.23
C GLN A 65 20.83 1.53 -8.23
N ALA A 66 21.60 0.51 -7.85
CA ALA A 66 21.11 -0.86 -7.73
C ALA A 66 20.09 -0.98 -6.60
N VAL A 67 20.37 -0.37 -5.44
CA VAL A 67 19.45 -0.33 -4.29
C VAL A 67 18.14 0.35 -4.68
N LEU A 68 18.21 1.51 -5.35
CA LEU A 68 17.01 2.23 -5.77
C LEU A 68 16.17 1.47 -6.81
N LYS A 69 16.81 0.72 -7.72
CA LYS A 69 16.10 -0.14 -8.69
C LYS A 69 15.44 -1.34 -8.01
N LEU A 70 16.12 -1.96 -7.05
CA LEU A 70 15.56 -3.05 -6.24
C LEU A 70 14.32 -2.57 -5.49
N LEU A 71 14.42 -1.40 -4.84
CA LEU A 71 13.29 -0.80 -4.15
C LEU A 71 12.13 -0.50 -5.10
N ASP A 72 12.40 0.11 -6.27
CA ASP A 72 11.34 0.36 -7.27
C ASP A 72 10.63 -0.93 -7.69
N SER A 73 11.39 -1.99 -7.99
CA SER A 73 10.83 -3.28 -8.38
C SER A 73 9.97 -3.88 -7.27
N PHE A 74 10.42 -3.79 -6.03
CA PHE A 74 9.68 -4.28 -4.87
C PHE A 74 8.39 -3.50 -4.66
N LEU A 75 8.44 -2.17 -4.69
CA LEU A 75 7.28 -1.32 -4.49
C LEU A 75 6.24 -1.51 -5.61
N ASP A 76 6.66 -1.69 -6.87
CA ASP A 76 5.74 -2.00 -7.98
C ASP A 76 5.03 -3.34 -7.76
N GLN A 77 5.76 -4.38 -7.35
CA GLN A 77 5.16 -5.68 -7.02
C GLN A 77 4.20 -5.59 -5.84
N LEU A 78 4.57 -4.84 -4.79
CA LEU A 78 3.76 -4.66 -3.59
C LEU A 78 2.44 -3.94 -3.90
N VAL A 79 2.50 -2.88 -4.70
CA VAL A 79 1.30 -2.17 -5.19
C VAL A 79 0.40 -3.11 -5.97
N ARG A 80 0.94 -3.89 -6.91
CA ARG A 80 0.14 -4.84 -7.70
C ARG A 80 -0.51 -5.91 -6.83
N ALA A 81 0.23 -6.43 -5.85
CA ALA A 81 -0.28 -7.44 -4.93
C ALA A 81 -1.45 -6.91 -4.09
N TYR A 82 -1.30 -5.72 -3.50
CA TYR A 82 -2.36 -5.14 -2.67
C TYR A 82 -3.54 -4.59 -3.47
N ASP A 83 -3.33 -4.05 -4.67
CA ASP A 83 -4.45 -3.71 -5.56
C ASP A 83 -5.29 -4.95 -5.93
N LEU A 84 -4.62 -6.06 -6.27
CA LEU A 84 -5.28 -7.32 -6.56
C LEU A 84 -6.02 -7.87 -5.32
N LYS A 85 -5.39 -7.88 -4.15
CA LYS A 85 -6.02 -8.37 -2.92
C LYS A 85 -7.22 -7.53 -2.48
N PHE A 86 -7.11 -6.21 -2.60
CA PHE A 86 -8.24 -5.32 -2.36
C PHE A 86 -9.42 -5.65 -3.29
N HIS A 87 -9.14 -5.85 -4.59
CA HIS A 87 -10.16 -6.25 -5.56
C HIS A 87 -10.80 -7.60 -5.20
N GLU A 88 -10.00 -8.62 -4.85
CA GLU A 88 -10.52 -9.92 -4.42
C GLU A 88 -11.43 -9.83 -3.20
N ASP A 89 -11.08 -9.02 -2.20
CA ASP A 89 -11.89 -8.84 -0.99
C ASP A 89 -13.21 -8.11 -1.27
N PHE A 90 -13.17 -7.14 -2.20
CA PHE A 90 -14.36 -6.47 -2.70
C PHE A 90 -15.30 -7.46 -3.41
N GLU A 91 -14.78 -8.31 -4.31
CA GLU A 91 -15.57 -9.31 -5.06
C GLU A 91 -16.16 -10.38 -4.14
N LYS A 92 -15.43 -10.77 -3.09
CA LYS A 92 -15.91 -11.69 -2.05
C LYS A 92 -17.00 -11.08 -1.17
N LYS A 93 -17.31 -9.78 -1.35
CA LYS A 93 -18.33 -9.09 -0.58
C LYS A 93 -18.09 -9.25 0.92
N VAL A 94 -16.84 -9.11 1.37
CA VAL A 94 -16.55 -9.21 2.79
C VAL A 94 -17.16 -7.99 3.48
N TYR A 95 -18.33 -8.19 4.06
CA TYR A 95 -19.06 -7.17 4.82
C TYR A 95 -18.83 -7.40 6.30
N PHE A 96 -18.66 -6.32 7.04
CA PHE A 96 -18.81 -6.35 8.49
C PHE A 96 -20.31 -6.28 8.81
N GLU A 97 -20.80 -7.20 9.63
CA GLU A 97 -22.20 -7.24 10.08
C GLU A 97 -22.61 -5.97 10.89
N GLU A 98 -21.64 -5.17 11.33
CA GLU A 98 -21.86 -4.01 12.22
C GLU A 98 -22.40 -2.74 11.53
N TYR A 99 -22.59 -2.73 10.21
CA TYR A 99 -23.29 -1.64 9.56
C TYR A 99 -24.65 -2.11 9.05
N PRO A 100 -25.74 -1.91 9.81
CA PRO A 100 -27.07 -2.09 9.25
C PRO A 100 -27.17 -1.15 8.04
N LEU A 101 -27.47 -1.74 6.88
CA LEU A 101 -28.00 -0.97 5.76
C LEU A 101 -29.16 -0.18 6.34
N GLY A 102 -29.02 1.15 6.38
CA GLY A 102 -30.12 2.05 6.69
C GLY A 102 -31.18 1.91 5.61
N ILE A 103 -31.95 0.82 5.65
CA ILE A 103 -33.22 0.72 4.99
C ILE A 103 -34.09 1.68 5.79
N SER A 104 -34.15 2.92 5.30
CA SER A 104 -35.17 3.88 5.72
C SER A 104 -36.51 3.21 5.44
N GLU A 105 -37.11 2.59 6.46
CA GLU A 105 -38.51 2.20 6.44
C GLU A 105 -39.30 3.50 6.27
N VAL A 106 -39.74 3.74 5.05
CA VAL A 106 -40.81 4.69 4.77
C VAL A 106 -42.10 3.96 5.15
N ASN A 107 -42.61 4.25 6.35
CA ASN A 107 -44.02 4.09 6.70
C ASN A 107 -44.52 5.38 7.33
#